data_AF-A0A9X1FXW2-F1
#
_entry.id   AF-A0A9X1FXW2-F1
#
_cell.length_a   1.000
_cell.length_b   1.000
_cell.length_c   1.000
_cell.angle_alpha   90.00
_cell.angle_beta   90.00
_cell.angle_gamma   90.00
#
_symmetry.space_group_name_H-M   'P 1'
#
loop_
_entity.id
_entity.type
_entity.pdbx_description
1 polymer ?
#
loop_
_entity_poly.entity_id
_entity_poly.type
_entity_poly.pdbx_seq_one_letter_code
_entity_poly.pdbx_strand_id
1 'polypeptide(L)'
;MSDEIKSDFRSLTAAEADLVSRYPLPDGVSDALVNKTQLETALGVSGVTLAAWIRKGLPCEQEGTNGRAWQFRLSVAFAWNAARQAEDRARDAEAEAAAQQLALALLGDGGLGANAGLSLAEQRQILELEHVHAVAARDRGELIRRPEVVEGFEVVFAAIRDALDALPDRLAREIGVEGRDLERIETACDDVLAEAARKVTAIIGEVDLENEKGTVSG
;
A
#
# COMPACT_ATOMS: atom_id res chain seq x y z
N MET A 1 -50.52 -5.90 -20.02
CA MET A 1 -51.60 -5.58 -19.07
C MET A 1 -50.90 -4.99 -17.87
N SER A 2 -50.63 -3.68 -17.96
CA SER A 2 -49.79 -2.97 -16.99
C SER A 2 -50.68 -2.62 -15.81
N ASP A 3 -50.46 -3.31 -14.69
CA ASP A 3 -51.15 -3.00 -13.44
C ASP A 3 -50.74 -1.60 -13.01
N GLU A 4 -51.70 -0.69 -13.11
CA GLU A 4 -51.63 0.67 -12.61
C GLU A 4 -51.65 0.58 -11.09
N ILE A 5 -50.46 0.43 -10.48
CA ILE A 5 -50.29 0.59 -9.05
C ILE A 5 -50.65 2.04 -8.75
N LYS A 6 -51.91 2.26 -8.32
CA LYS A 6 -52.35 3.49 -7.68
C LYS A 6 -51.45 3.72 -6.48
N SER A 7 -50.38 4.45 -6.70
CA SER A 7 -49.49 4.79 -5.63
C SER A 7 -50.11 5.95 -4.85
N ASP A 8 -50.55 5.66 -3.64
CA ASP A 8 -51.11 6.59 -2.67
C ASP A 8 -50.00 7.49 -2.07
N PHE A 9 -49.08 7.96 -2.91
CA PHE A 9 -48.02 8.89 -2.52
C PHE A 9 -48.60 10.30 -2.39
N ARG A 10 -48.12 11.07 -1.40
CA ARG A 10 -48.37 12.50 -1.43
C ARG A 10 -47.66 13.11 -2.64
N SER A 11 -48.20 14.21 -3.15
CA SER A 11 -47.52 14.98 -4.20
C SER A 11 -46.16 15.45 -3.70
N LEU A 12 -45.11 15.18 -4.48
CA LEU A 12 -43.77 15.68 -4.19
C LEU A 12 -43.79 17.20 -4.20
N THR A 13 -43.08 17.81 -3.24
CA THR A 13 -42.75 19.23 -3.32
C THR A 13 -41.76 19.47 -4.46
N ALA A 14 -41.70 20.71 -4.98
CA ALA A 14 -40.78 21.05 -6.06
C ALA A 14 -39.30 20.73 -5.72
N ALA A 15 -38.92 20.92 -4.45
CA ALA A 15 -37.58 20.60 -3.95
C ALA A 15 -37.31 19.08 -3.92
N GLU A 16 -38.29 18.27 -3.53
CA GLU A 16 -38.15 16.81 -3.51
C GLU A 16 -38.12 16.22 -4.92
N ALA A 17 -38.93 16.75 -5.84
CA ALA A 17 -38.93 16.33 -7.23
C ALA A 17 -37.58 16.61 -7.92
N ASP A 18 -37.00 17.77 -7.66
CA ASP A 18 -35.65 18.13 -8.14
C ASP A 18 -34.57 17.21 -7.54
N LEU A 19 -34.63 16.93 -6.23
CA LEU A 19 -33.70 16.01 -5.58
C LEU A 19 -33.77 14.60 -6.16
N VAL A 20 -34.98 14.06 -6.34
CA VAL A 20 -35.18 12.71 -6.92
C VAL A 20 -34.71 12.66 -8.38
N SER A 21 -34.86 13.75 -9.13
CA SER A 21 -34.32 13.84 -10.50
C SER A 21 -32.80 13.87 -10.51
N ARG A 22 -32.14 14.51 -9.53
CA ARG A 22 -30.67 14.58 -9.43
C ARG A 22 -30.06 13.29 -8.91
N TYR A 23 -30.76 12.58 -8.04
CA TYR A 23 -30.31 11.34 -7.40
C TYR A 23 -31.40 10.27 -7.51
N PRO A 24 -31.61 9.68 -8.70
CA PRO A 24 -32.62 8.66 -8.89
C PRO A 24 -32.24 7.37 -8.16
N LEU A 25 -33.25 6.55 -7.85
CA LEU A 25 -33.01 5.20 -7.33
C LEU A 25 -32.22 4.36 -8.35
N PRO A 26 -31.38 3.42 -7.88
CA PRO A 26 -30.67 2.48 -8.77
C PRO A 26 -31.62 1.66 -9.65
N ASP A 27 -31.12 1.28 -10.84
CA ASP A 27 -31.88 0.51 -11.81
C ASP A 27 -32.45 -0.79 -11.19
N GLY A 28 -33.74 -1.02 -11.38
CA GLY A 28 -34.46 -2.19 -10.86
C GLY A 28 -35.09 -2.02 -9.48
N VAL A 29 -34.87 -0.89 -8.80
CA VAL A 29 -35.53 -0.60 -7.51
C VAL A 29 -36.82 0.16 -7.74
N SER A 30 -37.95 -0.44 -7.35
CA SER A 30 -39.26 0.24 -7.37
C SER A 30 -39.44 1.14 -6.16
N ASP A 31 -40.00 2.31 -6.37
CA ASP A 31 -40.31 3.25 -5.29
C ASP A 31 -41.48 2.73 -4.42
N ALA A 32 -41.35 2.84 -3.10
CA ALA A 32 -42.31 2.29 -2.15
C ALA A 32 -42.34 3.10 -0.85
N LEU A 33 -43.45 2.99 -0.11
CA LEU A 33 -43.56 3.47 1.27
C LEU A 33 -42.97 2.44 2.22
N VAL A 34 -42.01 2.89 3.05
CA VAL A 34 -41.29 2.05 4.00
C VAL A 34 -41.40 2.61 5.41
N ASN A 35 -41.40 1.72 6.41
CA ASN A 35 -41.29 2.09 7.82
C ASN A 35 -39.82 2.32 8.24
N LYS A 36 -39.58 2.74 9.49
CA LYS A 36 -38.22 3.01 10.01
C LYS A 36 -37.25 1.83 9.82
N THR A 37 -37.66 0.63 10.23
CA THR A 37 -36.81 -0.57 10.17
C THR A 37 -36.50 -0.98 8.73
N GLN A 38 -37.47 -0.86 7.84
CA GLN A 38 -37.28 -1.11 6.40
C GLN A 38 -36.36 -0.07 5.77
N LEU A 39 -36.46 1.20 6.17
CA LEU A 39 -35.60 2.26 5.68
C LEU A 39 -34.15 2.13 6.19
N GLU A 40 -33.97 1.75 7.46
CA GLU A 40 -32.66 1.39 8.04
C GLU A 40 -31.98 0.30 7.21
N THR A 41 -32.74 -0.75 6.87
CA THR A 41 -32.25 -1.86 6.04
C THR A 41 -31.92 -1.40 4.62
N ALA A 42 -32.81 -0.62 3.99
CA ALA A 42 -32.65 -0.18 2.60
C ALA A 42 -31.46 0.77 2.41
N LEU A 43 -31.17 1.62 3.41
CA LEU A 43 -30.07 2.59 3.36
C LEU A 43 -28.79 2.10 4.07
N GLY A 44 -28.84 0.93 4.72
CA GLY A 44 -27.70 0.37 5.46
C GLY A 44 -27.29 1.22 6.67
N VAL A 45 -28.23 1.87 7.35
CA VAL A 45 -27.96 2.78 8.47
C VAL A 45 -28.56 2.28 9.78
N SER A 46 -27.95 2.65 10.91
CA SER A 46 -28.48 2.33 12.24
C SER A 46 -29.73 3.15 12.57
N GLY A 47 -30.62 2.63 13.43
CA GLY A 47 -31.78 3.39 13.91
C GLY A 47 -31.43 4.66 14.68
N VAL A 48 -30.25 4.74 15.31
CA VAL A 48 -29.75 5.97 15.94
C VAL A 48 -29.44 7.03 14.89
N THR A 49 -28.80 6.62 13.78
CA THR A 49 -28.53 7.49 12.63
C THR A 49 -29.82 7.98 12.00
N LEU A 50 -30.79 7.09 11.79
CA LEU A 50 -32.08 7.45 11.22
C LEU A 50 -32.85 8.42 12.12
N ALA A 51 -32.84 8.22 13.44
CA ALA A 51 -33.44 9.15 14.39
C ALA A 51 -32.80 10.55 14.33
N ALA A 52 -31.47 10.62 14.15
CA ALA A 52 -30.77 11.88 13.94
C ALA A 52 -31.18 12.54 12.62
N TRP A 53 -31.39 11.77 11.55
CA TRP A 53 -31.82 12.30 10.25
C TRP A 53 -33.23 12.87 10.28
N ILE A 54 -34.16 12.20 10.98
CA ILE A 54 -35.52 12.74 11.21
C ILE A 54 -35.44 14.11 11.88
N ARG A 55 -34.58 14.29 12.89
CA ARG A 55 -34.38 15.61 13.54
C ARG A 55 -33.74 16.65 12.61
N LYS A 56 -32.95 16.22 11.63
CA LYS A 56 -32.33 17.08 10.61
C LYS A 56 -33.27 17.40 9.43
N GLY A 57 -34.52 16.93 9.48
CA GLY A 57 -35.53 17.22 8.45
C GLY A 57 -35.57 16.20 7.31
N LEU A 58 -35.30 14.91 7.58
CA LEU A 58 -35.57 13.85 6.62
C LEU A 58 -37.06 13.89 6.19
N PRO A 59 -37.37 14.01 4.89
CA PRO A 59 -38.74 14.05 4.43
C PRO A 59 -39.50 12.77 4.77
N CYS A 60 -40.68 12.92 5.36
CA CYS A 60 -41.56 11.81 5.68
C CYS A 60 -42.93 12.03 5.05
N GLU A 61 -43.61 10.92 4.75
CA GLU A 61 -44.96 10.92 4.19
C GLU A 61 -45.99 10.98 5.30
N GLN A 62 -45.73 10.26 6.40
CA GLN A 62 -46.54 10.32 7.62
C GLN A 62 -45.64 10.31 8.86
N GLU A 63 -45.80 11.33 9.69
CA GLU A 63 -45.17 11.39 11.01
C GLU A 63 -45.82 10.37 11.96
N GLY A 64 -44.99 9.61 12.67
CA GLY A 64 -45.51 8.68 13.67
C GLY A 64 -45.95 9.41 14.93
N THR A 65 -47.25 9.29 15.26
CA THR A 65 -47.89 9.77 16.48
C THR A 65 -48.41 8.56 17.29
N ASN A 66 -48.91 8.75 18.52
CA ASN A 66 -49.56 7.68 19.31
C ASN A 66 -50.63 6.94 18.46
N GLY A 67 -50.32 5.72 18.03
CA GLY A 67 -51.18 4.87 17.21
C GLY A 67 -50.90 4.85 15.70
N ARG A 68 -49.89 5.59 15.19
CA ARG A 68 -49.49 5.59 13.76
C ARG A 68 -47.98 5.38 13.61
N ALA A 69 -47.60 4.46 12.72
CA ALA A 69 -46.20 4.22 12.39
C ALA A 69 -45.66 5.28 11.42
N TRP A 70 -44.37 5.59 11.51
CA TRP A 70 -43.69 6.47 10.56
C TRP A 70 -43.66 5.83 9.17
N GLN A 71 -43.91 6.64 8.14
CA GLN A 71 -43.80 6.23 6.73
C GLN A 71 -42.90 7.18 5.96
N PHE A 72 -42.01 6.60 5.15
CA PHE A 72 -41.06 7.31 4.30
C PHE A 72 -41.17 6.80 2.87
N ARG A 73 -41.01 7.69 1.92
CA ARG A 73 -40.92 7.34 0.50
C ARG A 73 -39.46 7.03 0.16
N LEU A 74 -39.20 5.86 -0.41
CA LEU A 74 -37.85 5.35 -0.63
C LEU A 74 -37.03 6.25 -1.56
N SER A 75 -37.63 6.70 -2.67
CA SER A 75 -36.97 7.60 -3.64
C SER A 75 -36.50 8.91 -3.00
N VAL A 76 -37.37 9.54 -2.20
CA VAL A 76 -37.09 10.82 -1.56
C VAL A 76 -36.03 10.66 -0.47
N ALA A 77 -36.13 9.62 0.35
CA ALA A 77 -35.15 9.36 1.40
C ALA A 77 -33.75 9.04 0.84
N PHE A 78 -33.68 8.28 -0.25
CA PHE A 78 -32.43 8.02 -0.97
C PHE A 78 -31.83 9.30 -1.54
N ALA A 79 -32.63 10.09 -2.26
CA ALA A 79 -32.18 11.33 -2.89
C ALA A 79 -31.69 12.36 -1.85
N TRP A 80 -32.38 12.48 -0.72
CA TRP A 80 -31.97 13.33 0.39
C TRP A 80 -30.61 12.91 0.97
N ASN A 81 -30.40 11.61 1.17
CA ASN A 81 -29.14 11.07 1.68
C ASN A 81 -27.99 11.29 0.66
N ALA A 82 -28.25 11.03 -0.62
CA ALA A 82 -27.28 11.21 -1.69
C ALA A 82 -26.85 12.69 -1.83
N ALA A 83 -27.80 13.62 -1.74
CA ALA A 83 -27.52 15.05 -1.75
C ALA A 83 -26.62 15.47 -0.58
N ARG A 84 -26.92 14.99 0.64
CA ARG A 84 -26.08 15.23 1.81
C ARG A 84 -24.67 14.70 1.64
N GLN A 85 -24.52 13.47 1.14
CA GLN A 85 -23.20 12.88 0.90
C GLN A 85 -22.43 13.63 -0.19
N ALA A 86 -23.12 14.21 -1.18
CA ALA A 86 -22.47 15.06 -2.18
C ALA A 86 -21.98 16.38 -1.55
N GLU A 87 -22.76 17.01 -0.68
CA GLU A 87 -22.35 18.21 0.07
C GLU A 87 -21.16 17.93 1.01
N ASP A 88 -21.19 16.82 1.73
CA ASP A 88 -20.10 16.41 2.63
C ASP A 88 -18.82 16.18 1.82
N ARG A 89 -18.89 15.42 0.71
CA ARG A 89 -17.74 15.20 -0.19
C ARG A 89 -17.21 16.49 -0.82
N ALA A 90 -18.08 17.43 -1.18
CA ALA A 90 -17.66 18.71 -1.74
C ALA A 90 -16.89 19.55 -0.71
N ARG A 91 -17.36 19.58 0.55
CA ARG A 91 -16.67 20.27 1.63
C ARG A 91 -15.32 19.64 1.97
N ASP A 92 -15.25 18.31 1.99
CA ASP A 92 -14.01 17.60 2.24
C ASP A 92 -12.99 17.85 1.10
N ALA A 93 -13.45 17.85 -0.15
CA ALA A 93 -12.60 18.17 -1.31
C ALA A 93 -12.07 19.61 -1.29
N GLU A 94 -12.89 20.58 -0.86
CA GLU A 94 -12.47 21.97 -0.69
C GLU A 94 -11.44 22.12 0.43
N ALA A 95 -11.65 21.46 1.58
CA ALA A 95 -10.72 21.46 2.69
C ALA A 95 -9.37 20.84 2.31
N GLU A 96 -9.40 19.73 1.57
CA GLU A 96 -8.20 19.05 1.05
C GLU A 96 -7.44 19.94 0.05
N ALA A 97 -8.16 20.57 -0.89
CA ALA A 97 -7.54 21.50 -1.84
C ALA A 97 -6.88 22.70 -1.13
N ALA A 98 -7.51 23.25 -0.09
CA ALA A 98 -6.95 24.33 0.71
C ALA A 98 -5.70 23.88 1.49
N ALA A 99 -5.72 22.66 2.06
CA ALA A 99 -4.57 22.09 2.74
C ALA A 99 -3.38 21.90 1.79
N GLN A 100 -3.62 21.38 0.58
CA GLN A 100 -2.59 21.21 -0.45
C GLN A 100 -2.02 22.55 -0.92
N GLN A 101 -2.87 23.57 -1.12
CA GLN A 101 -2.41 24.92 -1.47
C GLN A 101 -1.53 25.54 -0.38
N LEU A 102 -1.90 25.38 0.90
CA LEU A 102 -1.10 25.83 2.02
C LEU A 102 0.25 25.08 2.08
N ALA A 103 0.24 23.76 1.89
CA ALA A 103 1.46 22.96 1.87
C ALA A 103 2.42 23.42 0.75
N LEU A 104 1.88 23.71 -0.46
CA LEU A 104 2.67 24.23 -1.57
C LEU A 104 3.21 25.64 -1.30
N ALA A 105 2.42 26.52 -0.69
CA ALA A 105 2.86 27.87 -0.33
C ALA A 105 4.00 27.85 0.69
N LEU A 106 3.93 26.96 1.69
CA LEU A 106 4.97 26.78 2.69
C LEU A 106 6.26 26.19 2.09
N LEU A 107 6.16 25.35 1.06
CA LEU A 107 7.31 24.80 0.35
C LEU A 107 8.01 25.86 -0.52
N GLY A 108 7.25 26.81 -1.08
CA GLY A 108 7.76 27.85 -1.99
C GLY A 108 8.51 29.01 -1.34
N ASP A 109 8.25 29.31 -0.05
CA ASP A 109 8.77 30.52 0.63
C ASP A 109 10.12 30.30 1.36
N GLY A 110 10.65 29.07 1.40
CA GLY A 110 11.96 28.89 2.00
C GLY A 110 12.33 27.44 2.28
N GLY A 111 12.89 26.77 1.27
CA GLY A 111 13.95 25.78 1.44
C GLY A 111 13.80 24.76 2.58
N LEU A 112 12.61 24.20 2.77
CA LEU A 112 12.45 23.01 3.60
C LEU A 112 12.49 21.80 2.68
N GLY A 113 13.47 20.93 2.92
CA GLY A 113 13.81 19.79 2.07
C GLY A 113 12.64 18.86 1.76
N ALA A 114 12.86 17.93 0.82
CA ALA A 114 11.90 17.05 0.15
C ALA A 114 10.87 16.28 1.03
N ASN A 115 10.95 16.38 2.36
CA ASN A 115 10.05 15.77 3.34
C ASN A 115 9.04 16.74 3.99
N ALA A 116 9.04 18.02 3.62
CA ALA A 116 8.24 19.06 4.29
C ALA A 116 6.71 18.96 4.03
N GLY A 117 6.27 18.13 3.08
CA GLY A 117 4.84 17.98 2.72
C GLY A 117 4.15 16.75 3.31
N LEU A 118 4.89 15.84 3.97
CA LEU A 118 4.31 14.61 4.55
C LEU A 118 4.14 14.81 6.05
N SER A 119 2.93 14.58 6.56
CA SER A 119 2.72 14.54 8.01
C SER A 119 3.58 13.44 8.65
N LEU A 120 3.94 13.60 9.91
CA LEU A 120 4.72 12.59 10.64
C LEU A 120 4.05 11.21 10.65
N ALA A 121 2.73 11.14 10.48
CA ALA A 121 1.99 9.89 10.33
C ALA A 121 2.20 9.26 8.95
N GLU A 122 2.14 10.05 7.89
CA GLU A 122 2.39 9.58 6.51
C GLU A 122 3.85 9.15 6.31
N GLN A 123 4.80 9.89 6.90
CA GLN A 123 6.21 9.47 6.89
C GLN A 123 6.42 8.12 7.56
N ARG A 124 5.75 7.87 8.70
CA ARG A 124 5.79 6.56 9.37
C ARG A 124 5.16 5.46 8.53
N GLN A 125 4.05 5.76 7.87
CA GLN A 125 3.34 4.79 7.03
C GLN A 125 4.16 4.41 5.78
N ILE A 126 4.88 5.36 5.18
CA ILE A 126 5.82 5.09 4.08
C ILE A 126 6.96 4.18 4.56
N LEU A 127 7.59 4.51 5.68
CA LEU A 127 8.67 3.69 6.25
C LEU A 127 8.21 2.27 6.62
N GLU A 128 6.99 2.13 7.14
CA GLU A 128 6.40 0.83 7.47
C GLU A 128 6.12 0.02 6.20
N LEU A 129 5.59 0.66 5.14
CA LEU A 129 5.37 0.03 3.84
C LEU A 129 6.69 -0.45 3.21
N GLU A 130 7.72 0.40 3.24
CA GLU A 130 9.07 0.05 2.77
C GLU A 130 9.65 -1.13 3.54
N HIS A 131 9.50 -1.13 4.87
CA HIS A 131 9.94 -2.24 5.71
C HIS A 131 9.26 -3.56 5.31
N VAL A 132 7.93 -3.54 5.13
CA VAL A 132 7.16 -4.72 4.71
C VAL A 132 7.60 -5.22 3.34
N HIS A 133 7.86 -4.31 2.39
CA HIS A 133 8.40 -4.67 1.08
C HIS A 133 9.79 -5.31 1.16
N ALA A 134 10.68 -4.77 1.98
CA ALA A 134 12.02 -5.29 2.19
C ALA A 134 12.00 -6.68 2.86
N VAL A 135 11.13 -6.90 3.84
CA VAL A 135 10.94 -8.22 4.47
C VAL A 135 10.39 -9.21 3.45
N ALA A 136 9.35 -8.85 2.69
CA ALA A 136 8.78 -9.74 1.68
C ALA A 136 9.79 -10.11 0.57
N ALA A 137 10.68 -9.20 0.17
CA ALA A 137 11.75 -9.49 -0.79
C ALA A 137 12.83 -10.41 -0.20
N ARG A 138 13.17 -10.25 1.09
CA ARG A 138 14.06 -11.17 1.81
C ARG A 138 13.47 -12.58 1.89
N ASP A 139 12.18 -12.70 2.20
CA ASP A 139 11.48 -13.98 2.34
C ASP A 139 11.40 -14.76 1.01
N ARG A 140 11.43 -14.06 -0.13
CA ARG A 140 11.52 -14.66 -1.48
C ARG A 140 12.95 -15.03 -1.89
N GLY A 141 13.95 -14.76 -1.06
CA GLY A 141 15.36 -15.01 -1.38
C GLY A 141 15.97 -14.00 -2.37
N GLU A 142 15.30 -12.87 -2.62
CA GLU A 142 15.78 -11.81 -3.52
C GLU A 142 16.83 -10.90 -2.84
N LEU A 143 16.91 -10.91 -1.50
CA LEU A 143 17.82 -10.08 -0.71
C LEU A 143 18.49 -10.89 0.42
N ILE A 144 19.81 -11.00 0.39
CA ILE A 144 20.63 -11.62 1.45
C ILE A 144 21.39 -10.50 2.20
N ARG A 145 21.63 -10.64 3.52
CA ARG A 145 22.43 -9.62 4.22
C ARG A 145 23.87 -9.71 3.76
N ARG A 146 24.47 -8.55 3.46
CA ARG A 146 25.90 -8.42 3.17
C ARG A 146 26.80 -9.20 4.16
N PRO A 147 26.66 -9.10 5.50
CA PRO A 147 27.50 -9.87 6.43
C PRO A 147 27.39 -11.39 6.24
N GLU A 148 26.19 -11.92 5.98
CA GLU A 148 25.97 -13.36 5.77
C GLU A 148 26.65 -13.84 4.47
N VAL A 149 26.63 -13.01 3.41
CA VAL A 149 27.34 -13.30 2.16
C VAL A 149 28.85 -13.29 2.38
N VAL A 150 29.38 -12.27 3.04
CA VAL A 150 30.82 -12.14 3.31
C VAL A 150 31.32 -13.35 4.11
N GLU A 151 30.63 -13.70 5.20
CA GLU A 151 30.97 -14.87 6.02
C GLU A 151 30.93 -16.17 5.21
N GLY A 152 29.89 -16.36 4.39
CA GLY A 152 29.78 -17.53 3.53
C GLY A 152 30.93 -17.65 2.52
N PHE A 153 31.32 -16.54 1.89
CA PHE A 153 32.45 -16.51 0.95
C PHE A 153 33.79 -16.77 1.65
N GLU A 154 34.02 -16.23 2.86
CA GLU A 154 35.22 -16.51 3.64
C GLU A 154 35.37 -18.00 3.95
N VAL A 155 34.29 -18.65 4.40
CA VAL A 155 34.27 -20.09 4.67
C VAL A 155 34.58 -20.91 3.43
N VAL A 156 33.97 -20.57 2.28
CA VAL A 156 34.21 -21.28 1.02
C VAL A 156 35.64 -21.10 0.53
N PHE A 157 36.19 -19.88 0.56
CA PHE A 157 37.56 -19.63 0.12
C PHE A 157 38.60 -20.25 1.06
N ALA A 158 38.34 -20.29 2.37
CA ALA A 158 39.19 -21.01 3.31
C ALA A 158 39.23 -22.50 2.99
N ALA A 159 38.06 -23.12 2.77
CA ALA A 159 37.99 -24.55 2.43
C ALA A 159 38.71 -24.89 1.10
N ILE A 160 38.62 -24.01 0.09
CA ILE A 160 39.34 -24.19 -1.18
C ILE A 160 40.85 -24.07 -0.98
N ARG A 161 41.31 -23.09 -0.19
CA ARG A 161 42.73 -22.90 0.13
C ARG A 161 43.29 -24.14 0.83
N ASP A 162 42.66 -24.55 1.92
CA ASP A 162 43.10 -25.69 2.71
C ASP A 162 43.16 -26.98 1.86
N ALA A 163 42.21 -27.14 0.93
CA ALA A 163 42.19 -28.27 0.01
C ALA A 163 43.33 -28.24 -1.01
N LEU A 164 43.67 -27.05 -1.55
CA LEU A 164 44.77 -26.88 -2.51
C LEU A 164 46.14 -27.01 -1.84
N ASP A 165 46.30 -26.50 -0.61
CA ASP A 165 47.53 -26.61 0.18
C ASP A 165 47.81 -28.08 0.56
N ALA A 166 46.77 -28.85 0.89
CA ALA A 166 46.90 -30.26 1.25
C ALA A 166 46.99 -31.21 0.04
N LEU A 167 46.75 -30.73 -1.18
CA LEU A 167 46.67 -31.56 -2.38
C LEU A 167 48.03 -32.18 -2.78
N PRO A 168 49.17 -31.46 -2.79
CA PRO A 168 50.47 -32.03 -3.11
C PRO A 168 50.83 -33.18 -2.16
N ASP A 169 50.65 -32.98 -0.86
CA ASP A 169 50.90 -34.00 0.17
C ASP A 169 50.00 -35.23 -0.02
N ARG A 170 48.72 -35.02 -0.34
CA ARG A 170 47.81 -36.13 -0.67
C ARG A 170 48.28 -36.90 -1.89
N LEU A 171 48.72 -36.23 -2.94
CA LEU A 171 49.21 -36.88 -4.17
C LEU A 171 50.52 -37.64 -3.93
N ALA A 172 51.45 -37.06 -3.16
CA ALA A 172 52.66 -37.76 -2.72
C ALA A 172 52.32 -39.07 -1.98
N ARG A 173 51.35 -39.01 -1.07
CA ARG A 173 50.94 -40.17 -0.27
C ARG A 173 50.13 -41.21 -1.05
N GLU A 174 49.18 -40.79 -1.88
CA GLU A 174 48.19 -41.68 -2.52
C GLU A 174 48.73 -42.33 -3.81
N ILE A 175 49.55 -41.61 -4.57
CA ILE A 175 50.03 -42.07 -5.89
C ILE A 175 51.57 -42.01 -6.05
N GLY A 176 52.31 -41.64 -5.00
CA GLY A 176 53.77 -41.69 -4.98
C GLY A 176 54.44 -40.62 -5.84
N VAL A 177 53.82 -39.44 -5.95
CA VAL A 177 54.42 -38.30 -6.67
C VAL A 177 55.56 -37.71 -5.84
N GLU A 178 56.76 -37.61 -6.43
CA GLU A 178 57.96 -37.20 -5.72
C GLU A 178 58.86 -36.27 -6.54
N GLY A 179 59.78 -35.59 -5.86
CA GLY A 179 60.83 -34.77 -6.46
C GLY A 179 60.26 -33.63 -7.31
N ARG A 180 60.76 -33.49 -8.54
CA ARG A 180 60.40 -32.36 -9.42
C ARG A 180 58.93 -32.32 -9.82
N ASP A 181 58.24 -33.46 -9.83
CA ASP A 181 56.81 -33.48 -10.18
C ASP A 181 55.95 -32.99 -9.01
N LEU A 182 56.38 -33.23 -7.77
CA LEU A 182 55.72 -32.68 -6.58
C LEU A 182 55.89 -31.15 -6.51
N GLU A 183 57.12 -30.64 -6.71
CA GLU A 183 57.40 -29.20 -6.74
C GLU A 183 56.57 -28.47 -7.82
N ARG A 184 56.39 -29.11 -8.98
CA ARG A 184 55.56 -28.57 -10.07
C ARG A 184 54.08 -28.47 -9.69
N ILE A 185 53.57 -29.44 -8.94
CA ILE A 185 52.18 -29.45 -8.48
C ILE A 185 51.98 -28.40 -7.39
N GLU A 186 52.91 -28.29 -6.45
CA GLU A 186 52.90 -27.26 -5.40
C GLU A 186 52.89 -25.86 -6.02
N THR A 187 53.82 -25.61 -6.97
CA THR A 187 53.86 -24.34 -7.72
C THR A 187 52.54 -24.06 -8.45
N ALA A 188 51.94 -25.08 -9.06
CA ALA A 188 50.67 -24.92 -9.78
C ALA A 188 49.49 -24.61 -8.83
N CYS A 189 49.45 -25.20 -7.63
CA CYS A 189 48.45 -24.89 -6.61
C CYS A 189 48.60 -23.44 -6.12
N ASP A 190 49.83 -23.02 -5.83
CA ASP A 190 50.14 -21.66 -5.39
C ASP A 190 49.77 -20.61 -6.45
N ASP A 191 50.09 -20.88 -7.71
CA ASP A 191 49.75 -20.01 -8.84
C ASP A 191 48.23 -19.83 -8.97
N VAL A 192 47.46 -20.90 -8.78
CA VAL A 192 45.99 -20.85 -8.80
C VAL A 192 45.44 -20.00 -7.65
N LEU A 193 45.97 -20.15 -6.43
CA LEU A 193 45.57 -19.35 -5.28
C LEU A 193 45.94 -17.87 -5.46
N ALA A 194 47.15 -17.59 -5.97
CA ALA A 194 47.60 -16.23 -6.24
C ALA A 194 46.76 -15.55 -7.33
N GLU A 195 46.37 -16.30 -8.36
CA GLU A 195 45.50 -15.79 -9.42
C GLU A 195 44.07 -15.53 -8.93
N ALA A 196 43.51 -16.43 -8.11
CA ALA A 196 42.20 -16.22 -7.50
C ALA A 196 42.20 -14.96 -6.62
N ALA A 197 43.25 -14.76 -5.80
CA ALA A 197 43.41 -13.57 -4.97
C ALA A 197 43.49 -12.28 -5.81
N ARG A 198 44.26 -12.29 -6.92
CA ARG A 198 44.35 -11.14 -7.83
C ARG A 198 42.99 -10.77 -8.43
N LYS A 199 42.21 -11.77 -8.87
CA LYS A 199 40.86 -11.54 -9.43
C LYS A 199 39.89 -10.99 -8.40
N VAL A 200 39.91 -11.50 -7.18
CA VAL A 200 39.07 -10.98 -6.09
C VAL A 200 39.44 -9.53 -5.76
N THR A 201 40.74 -9.21 -5.66
CA THR A 201 41.21 -7.83 -5.44
C THR A 201 40.83 -6.90 -6.60
N ALA A 202 40.87 -7.36 -7.85
CA ALA A 202 40.43 -6.57 -9.00
C ALA A 202 38.93 -6.25 -8.95
N ILE A 203 38.10 -7.25 -8.62
CA ILE A 203 36.64 -7.05 -8.49
C ILE A 203 36.33 -6.10 -7.32
N ILE A 204 36.97 -6.27 -6.16
CA ILE A 204 36.74 -5.40 -5.01
C ILE A 204 37.27 -3.97 -5.28
N GLY A 205 38.43 -3.86 -5.92
CA GLY A 205 39.01 -2.57 -6.30
C GLY A 205 38.21 -1.81 -7.36
N GLU A 206 37.50 -2.51 -8.27
CA GLU A 206 36.55 -1.89 -9.20
C GLU A 206 35.28 -1.41 -8.49
N VAL A 207 34.77 -2.17 -7.51
CA VAL A 207 33.55 -1.83 -6.77
C VAL A 207 33.72 -0.59 -5.88
N ASP A 208 34.91 -0.35 -5.32
CA ASP A 208 35.17 0.86 -4.52
C ASP A 208 35.20 2.14 -5.39
N LEU A 209 35.61 2.04 -6.67
CA LEU A 209 35.62 3.18 -7.61
C LEU A 209 34.22 3.55 -8.13
N GLU A 210 33.28 2.59 -8.15
CA GLU A 210 31.88 2.85 -8.51
C GLU A 210 31.07 3.44 -7.35
N ASN A 211 31.33 2.99 -6.11
CA ASN A 211 30.63 3.50 -4.92
C ASN A 211 30.97 4.98 -4.61
N GLU A 212 32.16 5.46 -4.98
CA GLU A 212 32.55 6.86 -4.78
C GLU A 212 31.79 7.82 -5.73
N LYS A 213 31.30 7.34 -6.88
CA LYS A 213 30.53 8.15 -7.84
C LYS A 213 29.04 8.28 -7.51
N GLY A 214 28.51 7.45 -6.59
CA GLY A 214 27.10 7.44 -6.21
C GLY A 214 26.72 8.39 -5.07
N THR A 215 27.70 8.98 -4.36
CA THR A 215 27.45 9.77 -3.13
C THR A 215 27.35 11.28 -3.38
N VAL A 216 27.54 11.75 -4.62
CA VAL A 216 27.46 13.18 -4.98
C VAL A 216 26.25 13.45 -5.87
N SER A 217 25.05 13.28 -5.33
CA SER A 217 23.80 13.90 -5.81
C SER A 217 22.69 13.66 -4.80
N GLY A 218 22.62 14.55 -3.81
CA GLY A 218 21.56 14.63 -2.80
C GLY A 218 21.56 16.02 -2.19
#